data_AF-A0A4R8IFP3-F1
#
_entry.id   AF-A0A4R8IFP3-F1
#
_cell.length_a   1.000
_cell.length_b   1.000
_cell.length_c   1.000
_cell.angle_alpha   90.00
_cell.angle_beta   90.00
_cell.angle_gamma   90.00
#
_symmetry.space_group_name_H-M   'P 1'
#
loop_
_entity.id
_entity.type
_entity.pdbx_description
1 polymer ?
#
loop_
_entity_poly.entity_id
_entity_poly.type
_entity_poly.pdbx_seq_one_letter_code
_entity_poly.pdbx_strand_id
1 'polypeptide(L)'
;MGKYIGIILLILIGFCFNSCTAFNQYSKFNKVQNCGEDNIFLCITNDSLKIKYQSFGGFDFANDSKEYKKLKVGKKPKFKNILLYGKSKVIDTDYYILIDNQEKKPGFVYKDTIINKIPITVAVSDSSNKINKEFLLQGLQISEE
;
A
#
# COMPACT_ATOMS: atom_id res chain seq x y z
N MET A 1 -20.45 24.91 -37.17
CA MET A 1 -20.16 24.93 -35.71
C MET A 1 -20.33 23.58 -35.01
N GLY A 2 -21.24 22.68 -35.43
CA GLY A 2 -21.48 21.39 -34.75
C GLY A 2 -20.33 20.38 -34.69
N LYS A 3 -19.38 20.40 -35.65
CA LYS A 3 -18.22 19.47 -35.65
C LYS A 3 -17.23 19.73 -34.51
N TYR A 4 -17.04 20.98 -34.11
CA TYR A 4 -16.11 21.33 -33.03
C TYR A 4 -16.69 20.97 -31.66
N ILE A 5 -18.01 21.07 -31.49
CA ILE A 5 -18.70 20.68 -30.25
C ILE A 5 -18.53 19.18 -30.00
N GLY A 6 -18.65 18.33 -31.04
CA GLY A 6 -18.42 16.89 -30.93
C GLY A 6 -16.99 16.50 -30.56
N ILE A 7 -15.99 17.21 -31.13
CA ILE A 7 -14.56 16.99 -30.82
C ILE A 7 -14.23 17.44 -29.40
N ILE A 8 -14.77 18.57 -28.94
CA ILE A 8 -14.60 19.08 -27.57
C ILE A 8 -15.22 18.11 -26.55
N LEU A 9 -16.39 17.53 -26.85
CA LEU A 9 -17.04 16.54 -25.99
C LEU A 9 -16.22 15.24 -25.88
N LEU A 10 -15.61 14.77 -26.97
CA LEU A 10 -14.72 13.61 -27.00
C LEU A 10 -13.42 13.83 -26.20
N ILE A 11 -12.86 15.05 -26.25
CA ILE A 11 -11.66 15.41 -25.46
C ILE A 11 -12.00 15.52 -23.96
N LEU A 12 -13.17 16.07 -23.61
CA LEU A 12 -13.65 16.15 -22.23
C LEU A 12 -13.96 14.77 -21.63
N ILE A 13 -14.55 13.86 -22.40
CA ILE A 13 -14.77 12.47 -21.98
C ILE A 13 -13.44 11.70 -21.85
N GLY A 14 -12.44 12.02 -22.69
CA GLY A 14 -11.08 11.48 -22.59
C GLY A 14 -10.34 11.90 -21.32
N PHE A 15 -10.59 13.11 -20.80
CA PHE A 15 -9.95 13.64 -19.59
C PHE A 15 -10.52 13.08 -18.27
N CYS A 16 -11.67 12.40 -18.31
CA CYS A 16 -12.30 11.78 -17.14
C CYS A 16 -11.74 10.41 -16.76
N PHE A 17 -10.77 9.87 -17.52
CA PHE A 17 -10.04 8.64 -17.18
C PHE A 17 -8.74 8.90 -16.42
N ASN A 18 -8.67 9.98 -15.64
CA ASN A 18 -7.76 10.01 -14.49
C ASN A 18 -8.27 8.99 -13.47
N SER A 19 -7.96 7.72 -13.76
CA SER A 19 -8.15 6.57 -12.90
C SER A 19 -7.71 6.97 -11.49
N CYS A 20 -8.68 7.24 -10.62
CA CYS A 20 -8.45 7.34 -9.19
C CYS A 20 -8.01 5.96 -8.70
N THR A 21 -6.72 5.65 -8.86
CA THR A 21 -6.15 4.43 -8.33
C THR A 21 -6.14 4.53 -6.81
N ALA A 22 -6.54 3.46 -6.14
CA ALA A 22 -6.41 3.40 -4.68
C ALA A 22 -4.95 3.41 -4.24
N PHE A 23 -4.04 3.00 -5.12
CA PHE A 23 -2.59 3.00 -4.90
C PHE A 23 -1.99 4.36 -5.24
N ASN A 24 -1.07 4.79 -4.38
CA ASN A 24 -0.32 6.02 -4.54
C ASN A 24 0.70 5.87 -5.68
N GLN A 25 1.02 6.96 -6.39
CA GLN A 25 2.00 6.96 -7.48
C GLN A 25 3.39 6.41 -7.10
N TYR A 26 3.78 6.47 -5.83
CA TYR A 26 5.05 5.97 -5.34
C TYR A 26 5.08 4.45 -5.16
N SER A 27 3.94 3.76 -5.11
CA SER A 27 3.87 2.32 -4.85
C SER A 27 4.64 1.49 -5.88
N LYS A 28 4.71 1.96 -7.13
CA LYS A 28 5.45 1.31 -8.22
C LYS A 28 6.97 1.27 -8.01
N PHE A 29 7.50 2.03 -7.05
CA PHE A 29 8.93 2.06 -6.73
C PHE A 29 9.28 1.17 -5.54
N ASN A 30 8.32 0.38 -5.03
CA ASN A 30 8.62 -0.59 -3.99
C ASN A 30 9.48 -1.73 -4.55
N LYS A 31 10.52 -2.12 -3.81
CA LYS A 31 11.34 -3.31 -4.06
C LYS A 31 11.25 -4.22 -2.85
N VAL A 32 11.15 -5.52 -3.08
CA VAL A 32 11.07 -6.53 -2.01
C VAL A 32 12.31 -7.41 -2.07
N GLN A 33 12.98 -7.56 -0.94
CA GLN A 33 14.19 -8.39 -0.82
C GLN A 33 14.20 -9.13 0.53
N ASN A 34 14.89 -10.27 0.59
CA ASN A 34 15.17 -10.94 1.86
C ASN A 34 16.16 -10.10 2.67
N CYS A 35 15.93 -10.00 3.98
CA CYS A 35 16.83 -9.26 4.87
C CYS A 35 17.11 -9.95 6.21
N GLY A 36 16.84 -11.26 6.28
CA GLY A 36 17.27 -12.12 7.38
C GLY A 36 17.95 -13.38 6.84
N GLU A 37 18.84 -13.96 7.63
CA GLU A 37 19.67 -15.12 7.24
C GLU A 37 18.84 -16.35 6.80
N ASP A 38 17.61 -16.47 7.31
CA ASP A 38 16.74 -17.63 7.07
C ASP A 38 15.56 -17.34 6.11
N ASN A 39 15.55 -16.21 5.38
CA ASN A 39 14.39 -15.75 4.58
C ASN A 39 13.09 -15.57 5.39
N ILE A 40 13.18 -15.54 6.72
CA ILE A 40 12.04 -15.36 7.63
C ILE A 40 11.49 -13.93 7.52
N PHE A 41 12.32 -12.97 7.11
CA PHE A 41 11.95 -11.57 6.99
C PHE A 41 12.18 -11.02 5.58
N LEU A 42 11.24 -10.21 5.14
CA LEU A 42 11.28 -9.44 3.91
C LEU A 42 11.43 -7.97 4.25
N CYS A 43 12.31 -7.29 3.53
CA CYS A 43 12.43 -5.85 3.57
C CYS A 43 11.87 -5.29 2.27
N ILE A 44 10.93 -4.36 2.43
CA ILE A 44 10.36 -3.59 1.34
C ILE A 44 10.97 -2.20 1.40
N THR A 45 11.68 -1.79 0.36
CA THR A 45 12.22 -0.42 0.25
C THR A 45 11.40 0.36 -0.78
N ASN A 46 11.30 1.67 -0.57
CA ASN A 46 10.84 2.60 -1.60
C ASN A 46 11.89 3.69 -1.77
N ASP A 47 12.70 3.56 -2.81
CA ASP A 47 13.85 4.43 -3.03
C ASP A 47 13.43 5.89 -3.27
N SER A 48 12.25 6.10 -3.88
CA SER A 48 11.72 7.44 -4.13
C SER A 48 11.34 8.19 -2.86
N LEU A 49 10.93 7.48 -1.81
CA LEU A 49 10.52 8.04 -0.52
C LEU A 49 11.58 7.86 0.57
N LYS A 50 12.65 7.11 0.29
CA LYS A 50 13.71 6.70 1.22
C LYS A 50 13.17 6.04 2.49
N ILE A 51 12.21 5.13 2.31
CA ILE A 51 11.61 4.36 3.40
C ILE A 51 11.90 2.88 3.25
N LYS A 52 11.95 2.20 4.40
CA LYS A 52 12.11 0.76 4.50
C LYS A 52 11.03 0.20 5.42
N TYR A 53 10.50 -0.96 5.08
CA TYR A 53 9.53 -1.66 5.90
C TYR A 53 9.91 -3.13 6.03
N GLN A 54 9.92 -3.65 7.25
CA GLN A 54 10.17 -5.06 7.52
C GLN A 54 8.85 -5.82 7.69
N SER A 55 8.72 -6.93 6.97
CA SER A 55 7.59 -7.85 6.96
C SER A 55 8.08 -9.28 7.17
N PHE A 56 7.15 -10.22 7.37
CA PHE A 56 7.46 -11.65 7.38
C PHE A 56 7.60 -12.21 5.94
N GLY A 57 8.40 -13.28 5.79
CA GLY A 57 8.63 -14.05 4.56
C GLY A 57 7.38 -14.62 3.89
N GLY A 58 6.36 -14.95 4.69
CA GLY A 58 5.11 -15.55 4.20
C GLY A 58 4.05 -14.55 3.71
N PHE A 59 4.45 -13.35 3.29
CA PHE A 59 3.54 -12.33 2.78
C PHE A 59 3.64 -12.19 1.27
N ASP A 60 2.48 -12.12 0.64
CA ASP A 60 2.33 -11.62 -0.71
C ASP A 60 2.05 -10.11 -0.67
N PHE A 61 2.59 -9.37 -1.64
CA PHE A 61 2.44 -7.92 -1.72
C PHE A 61 1.72 -7.47 -2.98
N ALA A 62 1.05 -6.34 -2.89
CA ALA A 62 0.54 -5.60 -4.02
C ALA A 62 1.01 -4.15 -3.98
N ASN A 63 1.50 -3.69 -5.13
CA ASN A 63 1.92 -2.32 -5.42
C ASN A 63 0.93 -1.62 -6.35
N ASP A 64 -0.03 -2.34 -6.91
CA ASP A 64 -1.08 -1.77 -7.74
C ASP A 64 -2.43 -2.48 -7.56
N SER A 65 -3.45 -1.92 -8.22
CA SER A 65 -4.82 -2.46 -8.14
C SER A 65 -4.99 -3.82 -8.83
N LYS A 66 -4.13 -4.15 -9.81
CA LYS A 66 -4.17 -5.42 -10.54
C LYS A 66 -3.63 -6.54 -9.66
N GLU A 67 -2.50 -6.31 -9.01
CA GLU A 67 -1.92 -7.21 -8.01
C GLU A 67 -2.85 -7.39 -6.82
N TYR A 68 -3.43 -6.30 -6.30
CA TYR A 68 -4.40 -6.36 -5.20
C TYR A 68 -5.58 -7.29 -5.52
N LYS A 69 -6.17 -7.15 -6.71
CA LYS A 69 -7.30 -7.99 -7.14
C LYS A 69 -6.94 -9.47 -7.25
N LYS A 70 -5.68 -9.81 -7.54
CA LYS A 70 -5.19 -11.19 -7.51
C LYS A 70 -5.11 -11.73 -6.07
N LEU A 71 -4.60 -10.93 -5.13
CA LEU A 71 -4.45 -11.32 -3.73
C LEU A 71 -5.78 -11.34 -2.94
N LYS A 72 -6.67 -10.40 -3.25
CA LYS A 72 -8.05 -10.33 -2.76
C LYS A 72 -9.01 -10.44 -3.93
N VAL A 73 -9.26 -11.68 -4.33
CA VAL A 73 -10.20 -12.08 -5.41
C VAL A 73 -11.40 -11.14 -5.49
N GLY A 74 -11.40 -10.28 -6.50
CA GLY A 74 -12.52 -9.40 -6.87
C GLY A 74 -12.85 -8.24 -5.93
N LYS A 75 -12.12 -8.04 -4.82
CA LYS A 75 -12.44 -6.97 -3.86
C LYS A 75 -11.74 -5.66 -4.22
N LYS A 76 -12.43 -4.55 -4.00
CA LYS A 76 -11.83 -3.21 -4.07
C LYS A 76 -10.95 -2.98 -2.84
N PRO A 77 -9.85 -2.22 -2.96
CA PRO A 77 -9.06 -1.82 -1.79
C PRO A 77 -9.91 -1.06 -0.77
N LYS A 78 -9.68 -1.34 0.52
CA LYS A 78 -10.40 -0.66 1.60
C LYS A 78 -9.96 0.80 1.75
N PHE A 79 -8.69 1.11 1.48
CA PHE A 79 -8.10 2.43 1.65
C PHE A 79 -7.78 3.09 0.31
N LYS A 80 -7.45 4.40 0.35
CA LYS A 80 -6.85 5.16 -0.75
C LYS A 80 -5.40 5.51 -0.38
N ASN A 81 -4.64 6.06 -1.34
CA ASN A 81 -3.22 6.41 -1.19
C ASN A 81 -2.37 5.27 -0.64
N ILE A 82 -2.66 4.05 -1.07
CA ILE A 82 -1.95 2.84 -0.64
C ILE A 82 -0.56 2.86 -1.25
N LEU A 83 0.47 2.91 -0.42
CA LEU A 83 1.84 2.70 -0.85
C LEU A 83 2.11 1.20 -1.03
N LEU A 84 1.67 0.37 -0.09
CA LEU A 84 1.88 -1.08 -0.11
C LEU A 84 0.67 -1.78 0.54
N TYR A 85 0.27 -2.91 -0.04
CA TYR A 85 -0.62 -3.86 0.62
C TYR A 85 0.12 -5.18 0.83
N GLY A 86 -0.01 -5.76 2.03
CA GLY A 86 0.51 -7.08 2.35
C GLY A 86 -0.58 -8.03 2.82
N LYS A 87 -0.54 -9.28 2.38
CA LYS A 87 -1.44 -10.34 2.84
C LYS A 87 -0.68 -11.63 3.09
N SER A 88 -0.99 -12.30 4.20
CA SER A 88 -0.54 -13.66 4.45
C SER A 88 -1.73 -14.58 4.68
N LYS A 89 -1.72 -15.72 3.99
CA LYS A 89 -2.69 -16.80 4.24
C LYS A 89 -2.31 -17.64 5.46
N VAL A 90 -1.02 -17.66 5.83
CA VAL A 90 -0.50 -18.51 6.92
C VAL A 90 -0.88 -17.95 8.28
N ILE A 91 -0.70 -16.65 8.47
CA ILE A 91 -1.05 -15.97 9.74
C ILE A 91 -2.39 -15.22 9.67
N ASP A 92 -3.18 -15.48 8.62
CA ASP A 92 -4.50 -14.90 8.32
C ASP A 92 -4.63 -13.41 8.67
N THR A 93 -3.75 -12.58 8.09
CA THR A 93 -3.78 -11.14 8.30
C THR A 93 -3.50 -10.40 7.01
N ASP A 94 -4.01 -9.17 6.96
CA ASP A 94 -3.56 -8.19 5.99
C ASP A 94 -3.14 -6.88 6.66
N TYR A 95 -2.31 -6.12 5.96
CA TYR A 95 -1.90 -4.79 6.37
C TYR A 95 -1.73 -3.86 5.16
N TYR A 96 -1.72 -2.56 5.45
CA TYR A 96 -1.52 -1.51 4.48
C TYR A 96 -0.46 -0.54 5.01
N ILE A 97 0.34 0.00 4.09
CA ILE A 97 1.13 1.21 4.30
C ILE A 97 0.46 2.29 3.45
N LEU A 98 0.04 3.38 4.08
CA LEU A 98 -0.78 4.44 3.50
C LEU A 98 -0.02 5.77 3.57
N ILE A 99 -0.13 6.59 2.53
CA ILE A 99 0.37 7.97 2.52
C ILE A 99 -0.80 8.92 2.77
N ASP A 100 -0.62 9.90 3.64
CA ASP A 100 -1.63 10.92 3.95
C ASP A 100 -3.00 10.32 4.26
N ASN A 101 -3.04 9.31 5.13
CA ASN A 101 -4.28 8.61 5.43
C ASN A 101 -5.29 9.55 6.12
N GLN A 102 -6.41 9.80 5.45
CA GLN A 102 -7.46 10.71 5.95
C GLN A 102 -8.51 10.01 6.82
N GLU A 103 -8.59 8.67 6.77
CA GLU A 103 -9.68 7.92 7.41
C GLU A 103 -9.17 6.65 8.11
N LYS A 104 -9.55 6.48 9.38
CA LYS A 104 -9.34 5.24 10.12
C LYS A 104 -10.62 4.41 10.07
N LYS A 105 -10.54 3.26 9.42
CA LYS A 105 -11.64 2.31 9.22
C LYS A 105 -11.71 1.31 10.38
N PRO A 106 -12.91 0.90 10.81
CA PRO A 106 -13.04 -0.16 11.80
C PRO A 106 -12.45 -1.49 11.27
N GLY A 107 -12.03 -2.36 12.17
CA GLY A 107 -11.38 -3.63 11.81
C GLY A 107 -9.85 -3.54 11.64
N PHE A 108 -9.24 -2.42 12.04
CA PHE A 108 -7.79 -2.19 11.90
C PHE A 108 -7.22 -1.48 13.12
N VAL A 109 -5.96 -1.79 13.43
CA VAL A 109 -5.13 -1.04 14.36
C VAL A 109 -4.09 -0.24 13.56
N TYR A 110 -3.76 0.94 14.05
CA TYR A 110 -3.00 1.95 13.32
C TYR A 110 -1.74 2.37 14.05
N LYS A 111 -0.66 2.61 13.29
CA LYS A 111 0.50 3.39 13.73
C LYS A 111 0.76 4.49 12.72
N ASP A 112 0.68 5.73 13.17
CA ASP A 112 0.99 6.90 12.36
C ASP A 112 2.44 7.35 12.62
N THR A 113 3.11 7.83 11.58
CA THR A 113 4.43 8.43 11.67
C THR A 113 4.61 9.47 10.56
N ILE A 114 5.68 10.24 10.63
CA ILE A 114 6.08 11.18 9.58
C ILE A 114 7.52 10.84 9.19
N ILE A 115 7.75 10.52 7.91
CA ILE A 115 9.09 10.28 7.37
C ILE A 115 9.31 11.25 6.22
N ASN A 116 10.42 11.99 6.23
CA ASN A 116 10.74 12.98 5.19
C ASN A 116 9.61 13.99 4.93
N LYS A 117 8.94 14.45 5.99
CA LYS A 117 7.75 15.34 5.95
C LYS A 117 6.50 14.73 5.31
N ILE A 118 6.49 13.42 5.07
CA ILE A 118 5.35 12.69 4.50
C ILE A 118 4.67 11.90 5.63
N PRO A 119 3.40 12.20 5.94
CA PRO A 119 2.56 11.39 6.82
C PRO A 119 2.39 9.96 6.26
N ILE A 120 2.78 8.97 7.06
CA ILE A 120 2.63 7.55 6.73
C ILE A 120 1.87 6.86 7.85
N THR A 121 0.90 6.03 7.47
CA THR A 121 0.13 5.21 8.39
C THR A 121 0.32 3.74 8.05
N VAL A 122 0.70 2.94 9.04
CA VAL A 122 0.61 1.47 8.97
C VAL A 122 -0.71 1.04 9.58
N ALA A 123 -1.53 0.30 8.81
CA ALA A 123 -2.81 -0.22 9.25
C ALA A 123 -2.80 -1.75 9.19
N VAL A 124 -3.01 -2.43 10.30
CA VAL A 124 -2.98 -3.91 10.40
C VAL A 124 -4.35 -4.42 10.82
N SER A 125 -4.84 -5.50 10.19
CA SER A 125 -6.12 -6.13 10.55
C SER A 125 -6.17 -6.43 12.06
N ASP A 126 -7.27 -6.04 12.72
CA ASP A 126 -7.44 -6.24 14.16
C ASP A 126 -7.58 -7.73 14.54
N SER A 127 -8.04 -8.56 13.60
CA SER A 127 -8.13 -10.02 13.70
C SER A 127 -6.80 -10.73 13.91
N SER A 128 -5.67 -10.07 13.59
CA SER A 128 -4.34 -10.65 13.78
C SER A 128 -3.99 -10.81 15.25
N ASN A 129 -3.24 -11.88 15.56
CA ASN A 129 -2.75 -12.09 16.92
C ASN A 129 -1.86 -10.91 17.37
N LYS A 130 -1.74 -10.74 18.69
CA LYS A 130 -1.06 -9.56 19.28
C LYS A 130 0.38 -9.41 18.79
N ILE A 131 1.16 -10.49 18.79
CA ILE A 131 2.59 -10.48 18.44
C ILE A 131 2.80 -10.07 16.97
N ASN A 132 2.07 -10.70 16.04
CA ASN A 132 2.19 -10.41 14.61
C ASN A 132 1.77 -8.97 14.31
N LYS A 133 0.72 -8.49 14.98
CA LYS A 133 0.23 -7.12 14.85
C LYS A 133 1.24 -6.10 15.36
N GLU A 134 1.81 -6.32 16.54
CA GLU A 134 2.85 -5.45 17.09
C GLU A 134 4.08 -5.39 16.20
N PHE A 135 4.53 -6.54 15.68
CA PHE A 135 5.64 -6.61 14.73
C PHE A 135 5.37 -5.79 13.46
N LEU A 136 4.22 -6.01 12.81
CA LEU A 136 3.87 -5.31 11.57
C LEU A 136 3.70 -3.80 11.81
N LEU A 137 3.07 -3.39 12.91
CA LEU A 137 2.96 -1.97 13.26
C LEU A 137 4.34 -1.32 13.44
N GLN A 138 5.35 -2.06 13.90
CA GLN A 138 6.69 -1.54 14.11
C GLN A 138 7.64 -1.69 12.92
N GLY A 139 7.20 -2.34 11.83
CA GLY A 139 8.06 -2.66 10.69
C GLY A 139 8.60 -1.46 9.90
N LEU A 140 7.97 -0.29 10.00
CA LEU A 140 8.36 0.91 9.25
C LEU A 140 9.58 1.61 9.86
N GLN A 141 10.60 1.83 9.03
CA GLN A 141 11.89 2.43 9.37
C GLN A 141 12.29 3.48 8.31
N ILE A 142 13.14 4.42 8.70
CA ILE A 142 13.82 5.32 7.75
C ILE A 142 14.91 4.49 7.06
N SER A 143 15.05 4.61 5.73
CA SER A 143 16.20 4.01 5.05
C SER A 143 17.44 4.85 5.34
N GLU A 144 18.40 4.29 6.07
CA GLU A 144 19.75 4.85 6.15
C GLU A 144 20.45 4.60 4.80
N GLU A 145 21.13 5.62 4.27
CA GLU A 145 21.96 5.52 3.06
C GLU A 145 23.24 4.72 3.32
#